data_AF-A0A2C8F918-F1
#
_entry.id   AF-A0A2C8F918-F1
#
_cell.length_a   1.000
_cell.length_b   1.000
_cell.length_c   1.000
_cell.angle_alpha   90.00
_cell.angle_beta   90.00
_cell.angle_gamma   90.00
#
_symmetry.space_group_name_H-M   'P 1'
#
loop_
_entity.id
_entity.type
_entity.pdbx_description
1 polymer ?
#
loop_
_entity_poly.entity_id
_entity_poly.type
_entity_poly.pdbx_seq_one_letter_code
_entity_poly.pdbx_strand_id
1 'polypeptide(L)'
;MKEQIFDSQRFLQSLADDMELARELLAAFLEDSPERNKSLAEALQAGDIDAASRLAHSLKGMCGVIRAERLVNLALNMEQAAKNNDLEKTKKLFEDFDANLTKAHEEIHTFVED
;
A
#
# COMPACT_ATOMS: atom_id res chain seq x y z
N MET A 1 11.62 -4.30 -18.78
CA MET A 1 11.84 -3.43 -17.61
C MET A 1 11.20 -4.15 -16.44
N LYS A 2 11.90 -4.40 -15.33
CA LYS A 2 11.27 -5.00 -14.15
C LYS A 2 10.24 -4.01 -13.63
N GLU A 3 8.98 -4.42 -13.50
CA GLU A 3 7.91 -3.60 -12.93
C GLU A 3 8.08 -3.54 -11.40
N GLN A 4 9.12 -2.84 -10.94
CA GLN A 4 9.41 -2.69 -9.52
C GLN A 4 8.32 -1.84 -8.86
N ILE A 5 7.85 -2.25 -7.69
CA ILE A 5 6.81 -1.53 -6.93
C ILE A 5 7.44 -0.55 -5.94
N PHE A 6 8.56 -0.95 -5.34
CA PHE A 6 9.34 -0.20 -4.38
C PHE A 6 10.63 0.32 -5.02
N ASP A 7 10.70 1.63 -5.24
CA ASP A 7 11.92 2.32 -5.69
C ASP A 7 12.76 2.70 -4.46
N SER A 8 13.66 1.79 -4.06
CA SER A 8 14.52 1.98 -2.89
C SER A 8 15.41 3.23 -3.00
N GLN A 9 15.86 3.57 -4.22
CA GLN A 9 16.70 4.74 -4.45
C GLN A 9 15.92 6.04 -4.17
N ARG A 10 14.72 6.19 -4.74
CA ARG A 10 13.88 7.37 -4.48
C ARG A 10 13.44 7.47 -3.03
N PHE A 11 13.12 6.33 -2.42
CA PHE A 11 12.75 6.27 -1.00
C PHE A 11 13.90 6.79 -0.14
N LEU A 12 15.10 6.24 -0.30
CA LEU A 12 16.27 6.58 0.49
C LEU A 12 16.72 8.04 0.26
N GLN A 13 16.68 8.53 -0.98
CA GLN A 13 16.92 9.94 -1.29
C GLN A 13 15.93 10.87 -0.58
N SER A 14 14.67 10.45 -0.43
CA SER A 14 13.66 11.25 0.29
C SER A 14 13.90 11.33 1.80
N LEU A 15 14.81 10.49 2.31
CA LEU A 15 15.29 10.46 3.69
C LEU A 15 16.72 11.01 3.82
N ALA A 16 17.23 11.73 2.82
CA ALA A 16 18.60 12.25 2.78
C ALA A 16 19.67 11.15 3.02
N ASP A 17 19.42 9.97 2.46
CA ASP A 17 20.28 8.79 2.55
C ASP A 17 20.45 8.19 3.97
N ASP A 18 19.52 8.50 4.88
CA ASP A 18 19.48 7.94 6.23
C ASP A 18 18.95 6.49 6.23
N MET A 19 19.88 5.53 6.29
CA MET A 19 19.57 4.09 6.31
C MET A 19 18.95 3.60 7.63
N GLU A 20 19.17 4.28 8.75
CA GLU A 20 18.57 3.90 10.03
C GLU A 20 17.08 4.23 10.00
N LEU A 21 16.74 5.47 9.63
CA LEU A 21 15.37 5.90 9.43
C LEU A 21 14.65 5.08 8.35
N ALA A 22 15.35 4.74 7.26
CA ALA A 22 14.79 3.88 6.20
C ALA A 22 14.34 2.53 6.75
N ARG A 23 15.17 1.87 7.57
CA ARG A 23 14.84 0.56 8.16
C ARG A 23 13.67 0.65 9.13
N GLU A 24 13.61 1.68 9.96
CA GLU A 24 12.49 1.89 10.88
C GLU A 24 11.15 2.05 10.14
N LEU A 25 11.12 2.88 9.10
CA LEU A 25 9.91 3.12 8.31
C LEU A 25 9.48 1.88 7.52
N LEU A 26 10.43 1.12 6.97
CA LEU A 26 10.13 -0.12 6.25
C LEU A 26 9.66 -1.22 7.20
N ALA A 27 10.25 -1.35 8.39
CA ALA A 27 9.79 -2.29 9.40
C ALA A 27 8.35 -2.00 9.82
N ALA A 28 8.03 -0.73 10.13
CA ALA A 28 6.66 -0.32 10.45
C ALA A 28 5.69 -0.58 9.29
N PHE A 29 6.12 -0.36 8.03
CA PHE A 29 5.30 -0.67 6.86
C PHE A 29 5.02 -2.18 6.73
N LEU A 30 6.04 -3.02 6.88
CA LEU A 30 5.92 -4.49 6.80
C LEU A 30 5.02 -5.06 7.91
N GLU A 31 5.02 -4.44 9.09
CA GLU A 31 4.17 -4.84 10.22
C GLU A 31 2.71 -4.38 10.03
N ASP A 32 2.48 -3.11 9.72
CA ASP A 32 1.13 -2.53 9.72
C ASP A 32 0.32 -2.80 8.45
N SER A 33 0.98 -2.85 7.29
CA SER A 33 0.26 -2.92 6.01
C SER A 33 -0.54 -4.22 5.81
N PRO A 34 -0.09 -5.42 6.25
CA PRO A 34 -0.89 -6.63 6.20
C PRO A 34 -2.20 -6.51 7.01
N GLU A 35 -2.14 -5.94 8.21
CA GLU A 35 -3.32 -5.80 9.08
C GLU A 35 -4.36 -4.89 8.44
N ARG A 36 -3.92 -3.74 7.90
CA ARG A 36 -4.80 -2.78 7.22
C ARG A 36 -5.40 -3.36 5.94
N ASN A 37 -4.62 -4.11 5.19
CA ASN A 37 -5.08 -4.79 3.97
C ASN A 37 -6.14 -5.85 4.30
N LYS A 38 -5.93 -6.62 5.38
CA LYS A 38 -6.92 -7.57 5.90
C LYS A 38 -8.22 -6.89 6.32
N SER A 39 -8.15 -5.80 7.10
CA SER A 39 -9.35 -5.05 7.48
C SER A 39 -10.10 -4.49 6.28
N LEU A 40 -9.38 -4.07 5.22
CA LEU A 40 -10.02 -3.64 3.97
C LEU A 40 -10.75 -4.79 3.27
N ALA A 41 -10.14 -5.97 3.22
CA ALA A 41 -10.79 -7.18 2.68
C ALA A 41 -12.09 -7.52 3.44
N GLU A 42 -12.06 -7.47 4.77
CA GLU A 42 -13.21 -7.73 5.63
C GLU A 42 -14.34 -6.70 5.40
N ALA A 43 -14.00 -5.40 5.32
CA ALA A 43 -14.96 -4.34 5.00
C ALA A 43 -15.61 -4.55 3.62
N LEU A 44 -14.82 -4.91 2.60
CA LEU A 44 -15.31 -5.20 1.26
C LEU A 44 -16.22 -6.43 1.22
N GLN A 45 -15.91 -7.46 2.01
CA GLN A 45 -16.74 -8.67 2.14
C GLN A 45 -18.08 -8.35 2.82
N ALA A 46 -18.06 -7.51 3.85
CA ALA A 46 -19.25 -7.04 4.56
C ALA A 46 -20.10 -6.03 3.75
N GLY A 47 -19.55 -5.50 2.64
CA GLY A 47 -20.19 -4.42 1.88
C GLY A 47 -20.16 -3.06 2.58
N ASP A 48 -19.31 -2.90 3.61
CA ASP A 48 -19.13 -1.64 4.33
C ASP A 48 -18.23 -0.69 3.51
N ILE A 49 -18.87 0.00 2.56
CA ILE A 49 -18.22 0.94 1.64
C ILE A 49 -17.57 2.11 2.40
N ASP A 50 -18.19 2.58 3.47
CA ASP A 50 -17.67 3.69 4.26
C ASP A 50 -16.36 3.30 4.97
N ALA A 51 -16.31 2.10 5.55
CA ALA A 51 -15.09 1.56 6.12
C ALA A 51 -14.03 1.32 5.03
N ALA A 52 -14.41 0.73 3.89
CA ALA A 52 -13.49 0.49 2.78
C ALA A 52 -12.84 1.80 2.28
N SER A 53 -13.61 2.89 2.17
CA SER A 53 -13.08 4.20 1.77
C SER A 53 -12.03 4.73 2.76
N ARG A 54 -12.31 4.67 4.07
CA ARG A 54 -11.37 5.13 5.12
C ARG A 54 -10.09 4.28 5.16
N LEU A 55 -10.22 2.96 5.02
CA LEU A 55 -9.09 2.03 5.01
C LEU A 55 -8.21 2.24 3.77
N ALA A 56 -8.82 2.41 2.58
CA ALA A 56 -8.10 2.74 1.36
C ALA A 56 -7.34 4.08 1.47
N HIS A 57 -7.97 5.11 2.06
CA HIS A 57 -7.29 6.38 2.34
C HIS A 57 -6.06 6.20 3.25
N SER A 58 -6.19 5.37 4.28
CA SER A 58 -5.09 5.09 5.20
C SER A 58 -3.94 4.34 4.52
N LEU A 59 -4.25 3.32 3.71
CA LEU A 59 -3.26 2.57 2.94
C LEU A 59 -2.53 3.49 1.94
N LYS A 60 -3.25 4.41 1.28
CA LYS A 60 -2.64 5.42 0.41
C LYS A 60 -1.57 6.23 1.12
N GLY A 61 -1.86 6.72 2.34
CA GLY A 61 -0.89 7.48 3.13
C GLY A 61 0.34 6.66 3.48
N MET A 62 0.12 5.43 3.94
CA MET A 62 1.18 4.48 4.30
C MET A 62 2.09 4.14 3.11
N CYS A 63 1.53 3.79 1.95
CA CYS A 63 2.30 3.55 0.72
C CYS A 63 3.05 4.80 0.24
N GLY A 64 2.54 6.00 0.54
CA GLY A 64 3.18 7.26 0.20
C GLY A 64 4.47 7.53 0.99
N VAL A 65 4.57 7.02 2.22
CA VAL A 65 5.78 7.14 3.06
C VAL A 65 6.96 6.41 2.38
N ILE A 66 6.72 5.20 1.88
CA ILE A 66 7.74 4.36 1.23
C ILE A 66 7.90 4.63 -0.27
N ARG A 67 7.25 5.66 -0.80
CA ARG A 67 7.27 6.04 -2.23
C ARG A 67 6.80 4.94 -3.21
N ALA A 68 5.91 4.05 -2.77
CA ALA A 68 5.32 3.03 -3.62
C ALA A 68 4.19 3.62 -4.50
N GLU A 69 4.54 4.41 -5.52
CA GLU A 69 3.61 5.20 -6.33
C GLU A 69 2.46 4.36 -6.94
N ARG A 70 2.74 3.12 -7.37
CA ARG A 70 1.72 2.23 -7.92
C ARG A 70 0.65 1.86 -6.87
N LEU A 71 1.07 1.56 -5.64
CA LEU A 71 0.16 1.27 -4.53
C LEU A 71 -0.63 2.52 -4.10
N VAL A 72 0.03 3.69 -4.07
CA VAL A 72 -0.65 4.97 -3.79
C VAL A 72 -1.80 5.21 -4.77
N ASN A 73 -1.56 5.00 -6.07
CA ASN A 73 -2.57 5.20 -7.11
C ASN A 73 -3.73 4.19 -7.01
N LEU A 74 -3.43 2.91 -6.74
CA LEU A 74 -4.46 1.89 -6.53
C LEU A 74 -5.32 2.21 -5.30
N ALA A 75 -4.70 2.59 -4.18
CA ALA A 75 -5.41 2.98 -2.96
C ALA A 75 -6.28 4.23 -3.16
N LEU A 76 -5.79 5.24 -3.91
CA LEU A 76 -6.58 6.41 -4.29
C LEU A 76 -7.80 6.02 -5.15
N ASN A 77 -7.62 5.13 -6.12
CA ASN A 77 -8.70 4.68 -6.98
C ASN A 77 -9.75 3.88 -6.19
N MET A 78 -9.33 3.05 -5.23
CA MET A 78 -10.23 2.37 -4.29
C MET A 78 -11.00 3.37 -3.43
N GLU A 79 -10.31 4.36 -2.84
CA GLU A 79 -10.94 5.42 -2.03
C GLU A 79 -12.03 6.15 -2.83
N GLN A 80 -11.74 6.51 -4.09
CA GLN A 80 -12.66 7.21 -4.98
C GLN A 80 -13.84 6.33 -5.42
N ALA A 81 -13.59 5.04 -5.74
CA ALA A 81 -14.64 4.10 -6.11
C ALA A 81 -15.61 3.86 -4.93
N ALA A 82 -15.06 3.66 -3.73
CA ALA A 82 -15.85 3.52 -2.51
C ALA A 82 -16.68 4.78 -2.22
N LYS A 83 -16.10 5.99 -2.33
CA LYS A 83 -16.85 7.26 -2.18
C LYS A 83 -18.02 7.41 -3.16
N ASN A 84 -17.94 6.75 -4.32
CA ASN A 84 -19.00 6.74 -5.33
C ASN A 84 -19.98 5.58 -5.16
N ASN A 85 -19.92 4.83 -4.04
CA ASN A 85 -20.71 3.63 -3.78
C ASN A 85 -20.53 2.48 -4.81
N ASP A 86 -19.36 2.42 -5.47
CA ASP A 86 -19.05 1.39 -6.46
C ASP A 86 -18.26 0.24 -5.82
N LEU A 87 -18.98 -0.64 -5.10
CA LEU A 87 -18.38 -1.76 -4.36
C LEU A 87 -17.64 -2.73 -5.29
N GLU A 88 -18.23 -3.06 -6.44
CA GLU A 88 -17.66 -4.03 -7.38
C GLU A 88 -16.36 -3.52 -7.99
N LYS A 89 -16.30 -2.24 -8.39
CA LYS A 89 -15.05 -1.63 -8.83
C LYS A 89 -14.01 -1.58 -7.71
N THR A 90 -14.44 -1.29 -6.47
CA THR A 90 -13.52 -1.24 -5.32
C THR A 90 -12.90 -2.63 -5.06
N LYS A 91 -13.68 -3.70 -5.11
CA LYS A 91 -13.18 -5.09 -4.99
C LYS A 91 -12.18 -5.44 -6.09
N LYS A 92 -12.47 -5.09 -7.34
CA LYS A 92 -11.55 -5.34 -8.45
C LYS A 92 -10.21 -4.61 -8.28
N LEU A 93 -10.26 -3.35 -7.84
CA LEU A 93 -9.04 -2.58 -7.55
C LEU A 93 -8.28 -3.13 -6.34
N PHE A 94 -8.99 -3.72 -5.37
CA PHE A 94 -8.40 -4.37 -4.22
C PHE A 94 -7.59 -5.62 -4.61
N GLU A 95 -8.09 -6.45 -5.52
CA GLU A 95 -7.33 -7.60 -6.04
C GLU A 95 -5.98 -7.18 -6.64
N ASP A 96 -5.99 -6.09 -7.44
CA ASP A 96 -4.77 -5.52 -7.99
C ASP A 96 -3.87 -4.96 -6.87
N PHE A 97 -4.43 -4.26 -5.88
CA PHE A 97 -3.69 -3.71 -4.76
C PHE A 97 -2.99 -4.81 -3.95
N ASP A 98 -3.70 -5.88 -3.59
CA ASP A 98 -3.21 -7.00 -2.79
C ASP A 98 -2.02 -7.71 -3.45
N ALA A 99 -2.13 -7.97 -4.76
CA ALA A 99 -1.05 -8.57 -5.53
C ALA A 99 0.20 -7.66 -5.62
N ASN A 100 0.01 -6.34 -5.71
CA ASN A 100 1.12 -5.39 -5.73
C ASN A 100 1.72 -5.17 -4.33
N LEU A 101 0.91 -5.28 -3.27
CA LEU A 101 1.40 -5.15 -1.89
C LEU A 101 2.30 -6.33 -1.53
N THR A 102 1.90 -7.55 -1.91
CA THR A 102 2.72 -8.76 -1.76
C THR A 102 4.09 -8.59 -2.42
N LYS A 103 4.13 -8.11 -3.68
CA LYS A 103 5.39 -7.84 -4.38
C LYS A 103 6.22 -6.76 -3.70
N ALA A 104 5.59 -5.70 -3.20
CA ALA A 104 6.30 -4.65 -2.46
C ALA A 104 6.96 -5.21 -1.20
N HIS A 105 6.30 -6.11 -0.47
CA HIS A 105 6.91 -6.78 0.69
C HIS A 105 8.14 -7.59 0.31
N GLU A 106 8.09 -8.38 -0.76
CA GLU A 106 9.23 -9.16 -1.26
C GLU A 106 10.42 -8.25 -1.63
N GLU A 107 10.16 -7.15 -2.35
CA GLU A 107 11.17 -6.18 -2.75
C GLU A 107 11.79 -5.45 -1.54
N ILE A 108 10.96 -5.09 -0.56
CA ILE A 108 11.41 -4.44 0.69
C ILE A 108 12.26 -5.41 1.50
N HIS A 109 11.81 -6.65 1.70
CA HIS A 109 12.58 -7.69 2.42
C HIS A 109 13.96 -7.87 1.81
N THR A 110 14.04 -7.99 0.48
CA THR A 110 15.31 -8.07 -0.24
C THR A 110 16.22 -6.86 0.07
N PHE A 111 15.66 -5.65 0.06
CA PHE A 111 16.42 -4.42 0.32
C PHE A 111 16.93 -4.29 1.77
N VAL A 112 16.18 -4.77 2.78
CA VAL A 112 16.64 -4.68 4.18
C VAL A 112 17.61 -5.78 4.57
N GLU A 113 17.62 -6.91 3.85
CA GLU A 113 18.57 -8.02 4.05
C GLU A 113 19.92 -7.81 3.35
N ASP A 114 19.96 -6.97 2.30
CA ASP A 114 21.19 -6.52 1.62
C ASP A 114 22.02 -5.52 2.45
#